data_AF-A0A7X6WBQ2-F1
#
_entry.id   AF-A0A7X6WBQ2-F1
#
_cell.length_a   1.000
_cell.length_b   1.000
_cell.length_c   1.000
_cell.angle_alpha   90.00
_cell.angle_beta   90.00
_cell.angle_gamma   90.00
#
_symmetry.space_group_name_H-M   'P 1'
#
loop_
_entity.id
_entity.type
_entity.pdbx_description
1 polymer ?
#
loop_
_entity_poly.entity_id
_entity_poly.type
_entity_poly.pdbx_seq_one_letter_code
_entity_poly.pdbx_strand_id
1 'polypeptide(L)'
;MLKSHIGEIAALATAFCWTFTGISFEYAGKKVGSLAVNFIRLILGFIFISLFTYLTRGLLLPTDSSSFNWIWLGLSGIIGFFIGDLFLFQSYLEVGTRVAMLIMATSPPITALLGFIFMGEVITPKGLLGMAITTLGIAVVILSKDTGGKKLKLTHSVKGLTYAFLGALGQSVGLILSKIGMGTYNPFAATQIRIITGFIGFFILFLYKKKWKDLTLAFKDKKAMTGITIGAFFGPFV
;
A
#
# COMPACT_ATOMS: atom_id res chain seq x y z
N MET A 1 -28.48 -12.70 -1.67
CA MET A 1 -28.10 -11.38 -2.21
C MET A 1 -26.67 -10.99 -1.82
N LEU A 2 -26.30 -10.91 -0.52
CA LEU A 2 -24.92 -10.57 -0.07
C LEU A 2 -23.82 -11.52 -0.58
N LYS A 3 -24.08 -12.84 -0.66
CA LYS A 3 -23.09 -13.81 -1.17
C LYS A 3 -22.74 -13.64 -2.66
N SER A 4 -23.62 -13.02 -3.45
CA SER A 4 -23.43 -12.87 -4.90
C SER A 4 -22.51 -11.72 -5.28
N HIS A 5 -22.23 -10.80 -4.34
CA HIS A 5 -21.47 -9.57 -4.58
C HIS A 5 -20.36 -9.35 -3.54
N ILE A 6 -19.79 -10.43 -3.01
CA ILE A 6 -18.74 -10.34 -1.97
C ILE A 6 -17.54 -9.54 -2.48
N GLY A 7 -17.18 -9.69 -3.76
CA GLY A 7 -16.05 -8.96 -4.35
C GLY A 7 -16.29 -7.45 -4.43
N GLU A 8 -17.49 -7.05 -4.84
CA GLU A 8 -17.89 -5.64 -4.96
C GLU A 8 -17.99 -4.98 -3.58
N ILE A 9 -18.56 -5.68 -2.60
CA ILE A 9 -18.60 -5.20 -1.21
C ILE A 9 -17.19 -5.10 -0.63
N ALA A 10 -16.33 -6.09 -0.88
CA ALA A 10 -14.93 -6.04 -0.46
C ALA A 10 -14.20 -4.86 -1.11
N ALA A 11 -14.40 -4.60 -2.40
CA ALA A 11 -13.79 -3.45 -3.09
C ALA A 11 -14.22 -2.11 -2.49
N LEU A 12 -15.51 -1.94 -2.16
CA LEU A 12 -16.00 -0.74 -1.49
C LEU A 12 -15.42 -0.62 -0.07
N ALA A 13 -15.41 -1.70 0.71
CA ALA A 13 -14.81 -1.73 2.04
C ALA A 13 -13.31 -1.36 1.98
N THR A 14 -12.57 -1.89 1.00
CA THR A 14 -11.17 -1.53 0.76
C THR A 14 -11.02 -0.05 0.46
N ALA A 15 -11.90 0.56 -0.35
CA ALA A 15 -11.85 2.00 -0.61
C ALA A 15 -12.04 2.85 0.67
N PHE A 16 -12.93 2.44 1.57
CA PHE A 16 -13.06 3.07 2.89
C PHE A 16 -11.78 2.90 3.72
N CYS A 17 -11.25 1.67 3.80
CA CYS A 17 -10.04 1.36 4.55
C CYS A 17 -8.83 2.17 4.04
N TRP A 18 -8.65 2.25 2.72
CA TRP A 18 -7.59 3.05 2.09
C TRP A 18 -7.73 4.54 2.37
N THR A 19 -8.96 5.06 2.40
CA THR A 19 -9.20 6.47 2.72
C THR A 19 -8.77 6.78 4.17
N PHE A 20 -9.22 5.99 5.15
CA PHE A 20 -8.79 6.15 6.53
C PHE A 20 -7.28 6.00 6.67
N THR A 21 -6.71 4.99 6.02
CA THR A 21 -5.28 4.70 6.06
C THR A 21 -4.44 5.86 5.51
N GLY A 22 -4.79 6.36 4.32
CA GLY A 22 -4.08 7.46 3.67
C GLY A 22 -4.14 8.76 4.48
N ILE A 23 -5.32 9.12 5.02
CA ILE A 23 -5.46 10.31 5.88
C ILE A 23 -4.66 10.14 7.18
N SER A 24 -4.75 8.97 7.82
CA SER A 24 -4.05 8.70 9.07
C SER A 24 -2.54 8.77 8.91
N PHE A 25 -2.02 8.22 7.81
CA PHE A 25 -0.58 8.22 7.53
C PHE A 25 -0.06 9.56 7.02
N GLU A 26 -0.86 10.35 6.31
CA GLU A 26 -0.50 11.74 6.01
C GLU A 26 -0.34 12.54 7.29
N TYR A 27 -1.33 12.45 8.18
CA TYR A 27 -1.33 13.14 9.46
C TYR A 27 -0.12 12.74 10.32
N ALA A 28 0.12 11.45 10.50
CA ALA A 28 1.27 10.97 11.25
C ALA A 28 2.59 11.32 10.56
N GLY A 29 2.67 11.17 9.24
CA GLY A 29 3.88 11.40 8.46
C GLY A 29 4.32 12.87 8.50
N LYS A 30 3.37 13.82 8.49
CA LYS A 30 3.67 15.25 8.64
C LYS A 30 4.25 15.59 10.02
N LYS A 31 4.02 14.76 11.04
CA LYS A 31 4.51 14.97 12.41
C LYS A 31 5.86 14.31 12.67
N VAL A 32 6.02 13.06 12.25
CA VAL A 32 7.17 12.22 12.63
C VAL A 32 7.98 11.69 11.45
N GLY A 33 7.60 12.06 10.22
CA GLY A 33 8.24 11.65 8.99
C GLY A 33 7.74 10.32 8.43
N SER A 34 7.79 10.18 7.10
CA SER A 34 7.33 9.00 6.35
C SER A 34 8.07 7.72 6.76
N LEU A 35 9.37 7.82 7.03
CA LEU A 35 10.22 6.69 7.36
C LEU A 35 9.85 6.06 8.72
N ALA A 36 9.65 6.88 9.75
CA ALA A 36 9.25 6.41 11.08
C ALA A 36 7.83 5.81 11.06
N VAL A 37 6.90 6.45 10.35
CA VAL A 37 5.54 5.92 10.15
C VAL A 37 5.59 4.53 9.53
N ASN A 38 6.33 4.35 8.43
CA ASN A 38 6.40 3.06 7.74
C ASN A 38 6.98 1.95 8.63
N PHE A 39 8.04 2.25 9.37
CA PHE A 39 8.68 1.28 10.26
C PHE A 39 7.75 0.84 11.39
N ILE A 40 7.13 1.80 12.10
CA ILE A 40 6.20 1.50 13.20
C ILE A 40 4.95 0.80 12.66
N ARG A 41 4.42 1.23 11.51
CA ARG A 41 3.27 0.61 10.84
C ARG A 41 3.50 -0.88 10.60
N LEU A 42 4.68 -1.27 10.10
CA LEU A 42 4.97 -2.68 9.84
C LEU A 42 5.12 -3.50 11.12
N ILE A 43 5.63 -2.93 12.21
CA ILE A 43 5.63 -3.59 13.52
C ILE A 43 4.20 -3.83 14.01
N LEU A 44 3.35 -2.80 13.96
CA LEU A 44 1.95 -2.92 14.39
C LEU A 44 1.17 -3.89 13.51
N GLY A 45 1.34 -3.81 12.18
CA GLY A 45 0.75 -4.76 11.24
C GLY A 45 1.19 -6.19 11.48
N PHE A 46 2.48 -6.41 11.78
CA PHE A 46 3.00 -7.71 12.17
C PHE A 46 2.31 -8.23 13.45
N ILE A 47 2.17 -7.39 14.47
CA ILE A 47 1.48 -7.77 15.73
C ILE A 47 0.02 -8.14 15.46
N PHE A 48 -0.72 -7.30 14.72
CA PHE A 48 -2.13 -7.54 14.43
C PHE A 48 -2.35 -8.82 13.62
N ILE A 49 -1.57 -9.02 12.55
CA ILE A 49 -1.65 -10.24 11.75
C ILE A 49 -1.24 -11.46 12.57
N SER A 50 -0.14 -11.40 13.32
CA SER A 50 0.35 -12.56 14.07
C SER A 50 -0.64 -13.00 15.15
N LEU A 51 -1.29 -12.04 15.81
CA LEU A 51 -2.36 -12.34 16.77
C LEU A 51 -3.57 -12.96 16.05
N PHE A 52 -3.97 -12.42 14.92
CA PHE A 52 -5.09 -12.95 14.15
C PHE A 52 -4.82 -14.36 13.58
N THR A 53 -3.62 -14.61 13.03
CA THR A 53 -3.25 -15.93 12.52
C THR A 53 -3.10 -16.94 13.65
N TYR A 54 -2.64 -16.53 14.84
CA TYR A 54 -2.62 -17.38 16.01
C TYR A 54 -4.05 -17.81 16.40
N LEU A 55 -5.00 -16.87 16.47
CA LEU A 55 -6.39 -17.17 16.84
C LEU A 55 -7.14 -17.98 15.78
N THR A 56 -6.84 -17.80 14.50
CA THR A 56 -7.57 -18.45 13.39
C THR A 56 -6.93 -19.72 12.88
N ARG A 57 -5.60 -19.85 12.97
CA ARG A 57 -4.82 -20.98 12.41
C ARG A 57 -4.03 -21.73 13.47
N GLY A 58 -3.91 -21.22 14.70
CA GLY A 58 -3.03 -21.76 15.73
C GLY A 58 -1.54 -21.48 15.49
N LEU A 59 -1.20 -20.73 14.43
CA LEU A 59 0.18 -20.46 14.02
C LEU A 59 0.48 -18.97 14.14
N LEU A 60 1.43 -18.64 15.02
CA LEU A 60 1.87 -17.25 15.22
C LEU A 60 2.75 -16.76 14.06
N LEU A 61 3.54 -17.65 13.46
CA LEU A 61 4.40 -17.38 12.30
C LEU A 61 4.01 -18.29 11.13
N PRO A 62 4.35 -17.93 9.87
CA PRO A 62 3.98 -18.70 8.70
C PRO A 62 4.96 -19.88 8.51
N THR A 63 5.09 -20.75 9.51
CA THR A 63 6.03 -21.90 9.51
C THR A 63 5.60 -23.02 8.56
N ASP A 64 4.33 -23.00 8.14
CA ASP A 64 3.74 -23.94 7.18
C ASP A 64 3.86 -23.47 5.72
N SER A 65 4.63 -22.40 5.46
CA SER A 65 4.86 -21.88 4.12
C SER A 65 6.03 -22.58 3.43
N SER A 66 5.90 -22.76 2.11
CA SER A 66 6.95 -23.36 1.29
C SER A 66 8.07 -22.34 0.97
N SER A 67 9.23 -22.83 0.52
CA SER A 67 10.31 -21.96 0.02
C SER A 67 9.84 -21.09 -1.16
N PHE A 68 8.93 -21.61 -1.99
CA PHE A 68 8.32 -20.85 -3.08
C PHE A 68 7.54 -19.65 -2.54
N ASN A 69 6.72 -19.85 -1.50
CA ASN A 69 5.96 -18.78 -0.86
C ASN A 69 6.91 -17.71 -0.31
N TRP A 70 7.96 -18.12 0.42
CA TRP A 70 8.94 -17.18 0.98
C TRP A 70 9.66 -16.33 -0.08
N ILE A 71 10.06 -16.93 -1.20
CA ILE A 71 10.76 -16.22 -2.27
C ILE A 71 9.84 -15.18 -2.92
N TRP A 72 8.67 -15.61 -3.41
CA TRP A 72 7.78 -14.72 -4.17
C TRP A 72 7.09 -13.68 -3.28
N LEU A 73 6.61 -14.08 -2.10
CA LEU A 73 6.02 -13.15 -1.14
C LEU A 73 7.09 -12.25 -0.50
N GLY A 74 8.32 -12.74 -0.35
CA GLY A 74 9.43 -11.93 0.11
C GLY A 74 9.80 -10.83 -0.89
N LEU A 75 9.93 -11.18 -2.18
CA LEU A 75 10.13 -10.22 -3.26
C LEU A 75 8.97 -9.22 -3.34
N SER A 76 7.74 -9.71 -3.18
CA SER A 76 6.54 -8.87 -3.08
C SER A 76 6.61 -7.88 -1.92
N GLY A 77 7.05 -8.31 -0.73
CA GLY A 77 7.21 -7.45 0.43
C GLY A 77 8.29 -6.38 0.24
N ILE A 78 9.41 -6.73 -0.37
CA ILE A 78 10.46 -5.74 -0.70
C ILE A 78 9.97 -4.71 -1.72
N ILE A 79 9.34 -5.14 -2.81
CA ILE A 79 8.93 -4.22 -3.87
C ILE A 79 7.69 -3.41 -3.46
N GLY A 80 6.68 -4.06 -2.89
CA GLY A 80 5.43 -3.41 -2.49
C GLY A 80 5.57 -2.65 -1.17
N PHE A 81 5.89 -3.36 -0.08
CA PHE A 81 5.86 -2.79 1.27
C PHE A 81 7.08 -1.97 1.63
N PHE A 82 8.26 -2.23 1.04
CA PHE A 82 9.44 -1.39 1.29
C PHE A 82 9.60 -0.31 0.22
N ILE A 83 9.88 -0.66 -1.02
CA ILE A 83 10.15 0.31 -2.10
C ILE A 83 8.90 1.13 -2.45
N GLY A 84 7.78 0.45 -2.71
CA GLY A 84 6.51 1.08 -3.07
C GLY A 84 6.02 2.04 -2.00
N ASP A 85 5.97 1.60 -0.74
CA ASP A 85 5.52 2.45 0.36
C ASP A 85 6.48 3.57 0.74
N LEU A 86 7.80 3.40 0.54
CA LEU A 86 8.75 4.50 0.68
C LEU A 86 8.36 5.67 -0.23
N PHE A 87 8.11 5.40 -1.51
CA PHE A 87 7.72 6.42 -2.47
C PHE A 87 6.30 6.94 -2.21
N LEU A 88 5.35 6.05 -1.95
CA LEU A 88 3.96 6.43 -1.70
C LEU A 88 3.83 7.35 -0.48
N PHE A 89 4.44 7.01 0.65
CA PHE A 89 4.32 7.81 1.86
C PHE A 89 5.11 9.12 1.74
N GLN A 90 6.23 9.12 1.01
CA GLN A 90 6.92 10.36 0.70
C GLN A 90 6.05 11.26 -0.18
N SER A 91 5.27 10.69 -1.11
CA SER A 91 4.32 11.47 -1.91
C SER A 91 3.20 12.10 -1.07
N TYR A 92 2.73 11.44 0.00
CA TYR A 92 1.77 12.04 0.93
C TYR A 92 2.30 13.32 1.58
N LEU A 93 3.60 13.38 1.87
CA LEU A 93 4.22 14.57 2.47
C LEU A 93 4.44 15.70 1.45
N GLU A 94 4.61 15.37 0.17
CA GLU A 94 4.96 16.32 -0.89
C GLU A 94 3.73 16.90 -1.61
N VAL A 95 2.72 16.07 -1.87
CA VAL A 95 1.51 16.46 -2.64
C VAL A 95 0.20 16.17 -1.90
N GLY A 96 0.26 15.57 -0.70
CA GLY A 96 -0.92 15.19 0.07
C GLY A 96 -1.53 13.86 -0.38
N THR A 97 -2.29 13.20 0.50
CA THR A 97 -2.93 11.91 0.21
C THR A 97 -3.96 12.02 -0.89
N ARG A 98 -4.69 13.12 -1.00
CA ARG A 98 -5.71 13.29 -2.05
C ARG A 98 -5.10 13.11 -3.45
N VAL A 99 -4.03 13.84 -3.75
CA VAL A 99 -3.36 13.77 -5.07
C VAL A 99 -2.65 12.44 -5.25
N ALA A 100 -1.95 11.96 -4.20
CA ALA A 100 -1.25 10.68 -4.25
C ALA A 100 -2.21 9.50 -4.52
N MET A 101 -3.37 9.47 -3.88
CA MET A 101 -4.40 8.44 -4.09
C MET A 101 -4.99 8.49 -5.50
N LEU A 102 -5.16 9.68 -6.07
CA LEU A 102 -5.60 9.79 -7.47
C LEU A 102 -4.59 9.16 -8.43
N ILE A 103 -3.29 9.41 -8.22
CA ILE A 103 -2.24 8.76 -9.01
C ILE A 103 -2.20 7.26 -8.71
N MET A 104 -2.38 6.85 -7.46
CA MET A 104 -2.42 5.44 -7.07
C MET A 104 -3.59 4.70 -7.69
N ALA A 105 -4.66 5.38 -8.09
CA ALA A 105 -5.75 4.80 -8.85
C ALA A 105 -5.34 4.39 -10.28
N THR A 106 -4.11 4.67 -10.72
CA THR A 106 -3.48 4.04 -11.90
C THR A 106 -2.91 2.64 -11.61
N SER A 107 -2.86 2.20 -10.34
CA SER A 107 -2.40 0.87 -9.97
C SER A 107 -3.27 -0.26 -10.56
N PRO A 108 -4.62 -0.20 -10.58
CA PRO A 108 -5.45 -1.21 -11.25
C PRO A 108 -5.11 -1.45 -12.73
N PRO A 109 -5.02 -0.44 -13.63
CA PRO A 109 -4.66 -0.71 -15.03
C PRO A 109 -3.22 -1.23 -15.18
N ILE A 110 -2.27 -0.74 -14.37
CA ILE A 110 -0.90 -1.29 -14.33
C ILE A 110 -0.94 -2.76 -13.91
N THR A 111 -1.66 -3.08 -12.85
CA THR A 111 -1.81 -4.45 -12.33
C THR A 111 -2.47 -5.36 -13.35
N ALA A 112 -3.51 -4.91 -14.05
CA ALA A 112 -4.16 -5.69 -15.11
C ALA A 112 -3.21 -5.99 -16.28
N LEU A 113 -2.43 -4.98 -16.72
CA LEU A 113 -1.41 -5.18 -17.75
C LEU A 113 -0.33 -6.18 -17.30
N LEU A 114 0.17 -6.05 -16.07
CA LEU A 114 1.14 -6.98 -15.51
C LEU A 114 0.53 -8.39 -15.36
N GLY A 115 -0.74 -8.52 -14.97
CA GLY A 115 -1.44 -9.80 -14.91
C GLY A 115 -1.57 -10.46 -16.29
N PHE A 116 -1.89 -9.68 -17.32
CA PHE A 116 -1.90 -10.17 -18.70
C PHE A 116 -0.51 -10.68 -19.13
N ILE A 117 0.55 -9.90 -18.88
CA ILE A 117 1.92 -10.23 -19.32
C ILE A 117 2.52 -11.41 -18.54
N PHE A 118 2.45 -11.38 -17.21
CA PHE A 118 3.16 -12.32 -16.35
C PHE A 118 2.34 -13.57 -16.00
N MET A 119 1.01 -13.47 -16.03
CA MET A 119 0.11 -14.55 -15.62
C MET A 119 -0.78 -15.06 -16.77
N GLY A 120 -0.73 -14.44 -17.95
CA GLY A 120 -1.56 -14.82 -19.10
C GLY A 120 -3.05 -14.56 -18.88
N GLU A 121 -3.41 -13.63 -17.98
CA GLU A 121 -4.81 -13.34 -17.66
C GLU A 121 -5.51 -12.67 -18.83
N VAL A 122 -6.55 -13.31 -19.37
CA VAL A 122 -7.30 -12.75 -20.51
C VAL A 122 -8.26 -11.66 -20.03
N ILE A 123 -8.00 -10.43 -20.48
CA ILE A 123 -8.88 -9.28 -20.22
C ILE A 123 -9.99 -9.29 -21.26
N THR A 124 -11.23 -9.44 -20.81
CA THR A 124 -12.39 -9.37 -21.71
C THR A 124 -12.53 -7.96 -22.31
N PRO A 125 -13.10 -7.80 -23.51
CA PRO A 125 -13.35 -6.49 -24.10
C PRO A 125 -14.19 -5.57 -23.19
N LYS A 126 -15.16 -6.14 -22.45
CA LYS A 126 -15.94 -5.41 -21.44
C LYS A 126 -15.06 -4.93 -20.28
N GLY A 127 -14.11 -5.76 -19.82
CA GLY A 127 -13.13 -5.37 -18.81
C GLY A 127 -12.21 -4.24 -19.28
N LEU A 128 -11.77 -4.28 -20.54
CA LEU A 128 -10.96 -3.21 -21.14
C LEU A 128 -11.71 -1.87 -21.20
N LEU A 129 -12.99 -1.89 -21.60
CA LEU A 129 -13.85 -0.70 -21.57
C LEU A 129 -14.02 -0.16 -20.15
N GLY A 130 -14.26 -1.05 -19.17
CA GLY A 130 -14.35 -0.67 -17.77
C GLY A 130 -13.08 0.03 -17.27
N MET A 131 -11.91 -0.52 -17.58
CA MET A 131 -10.62 0.08 -17.23
C MET A 131 -10.37 1.43 -17.93
N ALA A 132 -10.77 1.56 -19.20
CA ALA A 132 -10.64 2.82 -19.92
C ALA A 132 -11.50 3.91 -19.27
N ILE A 133 -12.76 3.59 -18.94
CA ILE A 133 -13.68 4.52 -18.28
C ILE A 133 -13.15 4.92 -16.89
N THR A 134 -12.67 3.98 -16.08
CA THR A 134 -12.12 4.30 -14.75
C THR A 134 -10.86 5.15 -14.85
N THR A 135 -9.93 4.80 -15.75
CA THR A 135 -8.70 5.57 -15.98
C THR A 135 -9.01 6.98 -16.46
N LEU A 136 -9.98 7.15 -17.37
CA LEU A 136 -10.44 8.46 -17.84
C LEU A 136 -11.08 9.27 -16.71
N GLY A 137 -11.93 8.67 -15.89
CA GLY A 137 -12.51 9.32 -14.71
C GLY A 137 -11.44 9.84 -13.75
N ILE A 138 -10.43 9.02 -13.46
CA ILE A 138 -9.27 9.41 -12.64
C ILE A 138 -8.50 10.55 -13.30
N ALA A 139 -8.21 10.46 -14.61
CA ALA A 139 -7.51 11.51 -15.35
C ALA A 139 -8.27 12.84 -15.30
N VAL A 140 -9.59 12.81 -15.46
CA VAL A 140 -10.44 14.01 -15.32
C VAL A 140 -10.31 14.60 -13.92
N VAL A 141 -10.38 13.80 -12.86
CA VAL A 141 -10.27 14.32 -11.48
C VAL A 141 -8.88 14.90 -11.21
N ILE A 142 -7.80 14.28 -11.72
CA ILE A 142 -6.43 14.80 -11.60
C ILE A 142 -6.25 16.11 -12.37
N LEU A 143 -6.82 16.20 -13.58
CA LEU A 143 -6.70 17.35 -14.46
C LEU A 143 -7.72 18.47 -14.15
N SER A 144 -8.71 18.18 -13.31
CA SER A 144 -9.71 19.15 -12.85
C SER A 144 -9.03 20.24 -12.03
N LYS A 145 -9.15 21.49 -12.51
CA LYS A 145 -8.63 22.67 -11.81
C LYS A 145 -9.45 22.97 -10.56
N ASP A 146 -8.75 23.39 -9.51
CA ASP A 146 -9.36 24.09 -8.38
C ASP A 146 -10.03 25.39 -8.85
N THR A 147 -11.21 25.70 -8.31
CA THR A 147 -12.21 26.66 -8.82
C THR A 147 -11.80 28.15 -8.70
N GLY A 148 -10.57 28.52 -9.05
CA GLY A 148 -10.09 29.90 -8.77
C GLY A 148 -8.88 30.45 -9.52
N GLY A 149 -8.38 29.88 -10.63
CA GLY A 149 -7.20 30.49 -11.27
C GLY A 149 -6.82 30.04 -12.67
N LYS A 150 -6.79 31.00 -13.60
CA LYS A 150 -6.25 30.89 -14.97
C LYS A 150 -4.77 30.52 -14.96
N LYS A 151 -4.45 29.24 -15.20
CA LYS A 151 -3.33 28.64 -16.00
C LYS A 151 -3.12 27.21 -15.50
N LEU A 152 -2.73 26.28 -16.37
CA LEU A 152 -2.18 24.98 -15.96
C LEU A 152 -0.85 25.24 -15.26
N LYS A 153 -0.90 25.67 -13.99
CA LYS A 153 0.27 25.54 -13.12
C LYS A 153 0.20 24.12 -12.59
N LEU A 154 1.27 23.35 -12.77
CA LEU A 154 1.53 22.19 -11.92
C LEU A 154 1.63 22.72 -10.49
N THR A 155 0.50 22.83 -9.79
CA THR A 155 0.43 23.33 -8.41
C THR A 155 1.07 22.33 -7.43
N HIS A 156 1.43 21.14 -7.92
CA HIS A 156 1.96 20.03 -7.17
C HIS A 156 3.42 19.74 -7.57
N SER A 157 4.24 19.43 -6.57
CA SER A 157 5.66 19.09 -6.74
C SER A 157 5.83 17.92 -7.72
N VAL A 158 6.57 18.13 -8.81
CA VAL A 158 6.88 17.08 -9.81
C VAL A 158 7.49 15.85 -9.13
N LYS A 159 8.38 16.08 -8.16
CA LYS A 159 8.98 15.05 -7.32
C LYS A 159 7.92 14.21 -6.59
N GLY A 160 6.92 14.86 -5.99
CA GLY A 160 5.83 14.17 -5.30
C GLY A 160 4.91 13.38 -6.25
N LEU A 161 4.64 13.92 -7.45
CA LEU A 161 3.89 13.20 -8.49
C LEU A 161 4.65 11.95 -8.96
N THR A 162 5.97 12.08 -9.21
CA THR A 162 6.83 10.95 -9.58
C THR A 162 6.87 9.90 -8.47
N TYR A 163 6.96 10.30 -7.21
CA TYR A 163 6.91 9.36 -6.08
C TYR A 163 5.56 8.67 -5.96
N ALA A 164 4.43 9.36 -6.17
CA ALA A 164 3.14 8.71 -6.16
C ALA A 164 3.03 7.65 -7.27
N PHE A 165 3.56 7.94 -8.47
CA PHE A 165 3.57 6.99 -9.59
C PHE A 165 4.50 5.80 -9.34
N LEU A 166 5.71 6.03 -8.84
CA LEU A 166 6.62 4.95 -8.44
C LEU A 166 6.04 4.09 -7.31
N GLY A 167 5.31 4.71 -6.37
CA GLY A 167 4.56 4.00 -5.35
C GLY A 167 3.47 3.12 -5.94
N ALA A 168 2.69 3.64 -6.89
CA ALA A 168 1.67 2.89 -7.62
C ALA A 168 2.26 1.68 -8.36
N LEU A 169 3.36 1.89 -9.10
CA LEU A 169 4.10 0.83 -9.78
C LEU A 169 4.60 -0.25 -8.82
N GLY A 170 5.24 0.16 -7.71
CA GLY A 170 5.73 -0.77 -6.68
C GLY A 170 4.61 -1.58 -6.05
N GLN A 171 3.46 -0.96 -5.79
CA GLN A 171 2.26 -1.65 -5.28
C GLN A 171 1.69 -2.64 -6.31
N SER A 172 1.59 -2.26 -7.59
CA SER A 172 1.10 -3.17 -8.65
C SER A 172 2.02 -4.37 -8.86
N VAL A 173 3.33 -4.15 -8.96
CA VAL A 173 4.32 -5.24 -9.09
C VAL A 173 4.30 -6.11 -7.85
N GLY A 174 4.32 -5.51 -6.66
CA GLY A 174 4.20 -6.22 -5.39
C GLY A 174 2.94 -7.08 -5.33
N LEU A 175 1.81 -6.59 -5.81
CA LEU A 175 0.54 -7.34 -5.84
C LEU A 175 0.62 -8.54 -6.78
N ILE A 176 1.17 -8.40 -7.98
CA ILE A 176 1.35 -9.52 -8.92
C ILE A 176 2.27 -10.60 -8.34
N LEU A 177 3.41 -10.20 -7.77
CA LEU A 177 4.30 -11.14 -7.08
C LEU A 177 3.61 -11.80 -5.88
N SER A 178 2.77 -11.04 -5.16
CA SER A 178 1.97 -11.58 -4.05
C SER A 178 0.99 -12.64 -4.54
N LYS A 179 0.36 -12.40 -5.69
CA LYS A 179 -0.63 -13.31 -6.29
C LYS A 179 0.03 -14.61 -6.74
N ILE A 180 1.20 -14.52 -7.38
CA ILE A 180 2.01 -15.67 -7.78
C ILE A 180 2.45 -16.48 -6.55
N GLY A 181 3.02 -15.80 -5.54
CA GLY A 181 3.57 -16.46 -4.35
C GLY A 181 2.53 -16.99 -3.36
N MET A 182 1.31 -16.44 -3.38
CA MET A 182 0.24 -16.87 -2.48
C MET A 182 -0.45 -18.13 -3.00
N GLY A 183 -0.84 -18.20 -4.28
CA GLY A 183 -1.60 -19.34 -4.80
C GLY A 183 -2.82 -19.66 -3.93
N THR A 184 -2.85 -20.85 -3.32
CA THR A 184 -3.89 -21.29 -2.38
C THR A 184 -3.53 -21.08 -0.90
N TYR A 185 -2.40 -20.44 -0.61
CA TYR A 185 -1.94 -20.17 0.75
C TYR A 185 -2.83 -19.13 1.44
N ASN A 186 -2.82 -19.15 2.77
CA ASN A 186 -3.66 -18.25 3.56
C ASN A 186 -3.26 -16.77 3.32
N PRO A 187 -4.21 -15.88 2.97
CA PRO A 187 -3.90 -14.49 2.64
C PRO A 187 -3.26 -13.69 3.79
N PHE A 188 -3.67 -13.93 5.04
CA PHE A 188 -3.08 -13.25 6.20
C PHE A 188 -1.64 -13.71 6.44
N ALA A 189 -1.40 -15.01 6.32
CA ALA A 189 -0.06 -15.59 6.41
C ALA A 189 0.86 -15.11 5.28
N ALA A 190 0.30 -14.97 4.07
CA ALA A 190 1.03 -14.44 2.92
C ALA A 190 1.43 -12.96 3.15
N THR A 191 0.50 -12.16 3.65
CA THR A 191 0.77 -10.77 4.05
C THR A 191 1.78 -10.72 5.19
N GLN A 192 1.77 -11.66 6.14
CA GLN A 192 2.76 -11.74 7.21
C GLN A 192 4.20 -11.86 6.65
N ILE A 193 4.43 -12.72 5.65
CA ILE A 193 5.73 -12.86 4.97
C ILE A 193 6.14 -11.54 4.31
N ARG A 194 5.20 -10.86 3.66
CA ARG A 194 5.42 -9.54 3.03
C ARG A 194 5.79 -8.48 4.07
N ILE A 195 5.14 -8.47 5.24
CA ILE A 195 5.46 -7.56 6.34
C ILE A 195 6.86 -7.83 6.87
N ILE A 196 7.23 -9.10 7.12
CA ILE A 196 8.56 -9.48 7.64
C ILE A 196 9.65 -8.97 6.70
N THR A 197 9.52 -9.23 5.40
CA THR A 197 10.53 -8.82 4.40
C THR A 197 10.56 -7.31 4.18
N GLY A 198 9.40 -6.65 4.11
CA GLY A 198 9.32 -5.19 4.08
C GLY A 198 9.96 -4.54 5.31
N PHE A 199 9.72 -5.11 6.50
CA PHE A 199 10.32 -4.66 7.75
C PHE A 199 11.85 -4.79 7.73
N ILE A 200 12.38 -5.91 7.25
CA ILE A 200 13.83 -6.10 7.08
C ILE A 200 14.40 -5.01 6.17
N GLY A 201 13.74 -4.70 5.05
CA GLY A 201 14.14 -3.61 4.15
C GLY A 201 14.23 -2.25 4.87
N PHE A 202 13.18 -1.88 5.61
CA PHE A 202 13.18 -0.64 6.40
C PHE A 202 14.21 -0.65 7.53
N PHE A 203 14.42 -1.79 8.19
CA PHE A 203 15.39 -1.93 9.26
C PHE A 203 16.82 -1.69 8.75
N ILE A 204 17.19 -2.27 7.61
CA ILE A 204 18.47 -2.02 6.93
C ILE A 204 18.61 -0.53 6.57
N LEU A 205 17.55 0.07 6.04
CA LEU A 205 17.56 1.50 5.71
C LEU A 205 17.73 2.38 6.96
N PHE A 206 17.12 2.02 8.09
CA PHE A 206 17.26 2.72 9.37
C PHE A 206 18.69 2.63 9.91
N LEU A 207 19.31 1.45 9.83
CA LEU A 207 20.72 1.25 10.20
C LEU A 207 21.63 2.16 9.36
N TYR A 208 21.41 2.20 8.04
CA TYR A 208 22.20 3.03 7.13
C TYR A 208 22.00 4.54 7.36
N LYS A 209 20.76 4.99 7.50
CA LYS A 209 20.44 6.43 7.67
C LYS A 209 20.69 6.94 9.10
N LYS A 210 20.91 6.07 10.09
CA LYS A 210 21.11 6.40 11.51
C LYS A 210 20.01 7.29 12.11
N LYS A 211 18.79 7.22 11.59
CA LYS A 211 17.63 8.07 11.96
C LYS A 211 16.87 7.58 13.20
N TRP A 212 17.53 6.90 14.12
CA TRP A 212 16.92 6.33 15.33
C TRP A 212 16.25 7.38 16.23
N LYS A 213 16.70 8.64 16.16
CA LYS A 213 16.06 9.76 16.87
C LYS A 213 14.65 10.07 16.34
N ASP A 214 14.41 9.92 15.04
CA ASP A 214 13.09 10.13 14.42
C ASP A 214 12.09 9.08 14.97
N LEU A 215 12.57 7.86 15.24
CA LEU A 215 11.77 6.79 15.85
C LEU A 215 11.41 7.09 17.31
N THR A 216 12.36 7.55 18.12
CA THR A 216 12.09 7.86 19.54
C THR A 216 11.17 9.07 19.69
N LEU A 217 11.29 10.06 18.80
CA LEU A 217 10.33 11.17 18.71
C LEU A 217 8.94 10.68 18.32
N ALA A 218 8.84 9.74 17.38
CA ALA A 218 7.57 9.16 16.98
C ALA A 218 6.84 8.47 18.14
N PHE A 219 7.54 7.65 18.92
CA PHE A 219 6.95 6.98 20.09
C PHE A 219 6.49 7.94 21.20
N LYS A 220 7.07 9.15 21.27
CA LYS A 220 6.68 10.17 22.25
C LYS A 220 5.47 10.99 21.82
N ASP A 221 5.21 11.15 20.53
CA ASP A 221 4.02 11.84 20.03
C ASP A 221 2.81 10.90 20.02
N LYS A 222 2.01 10.96 21.10
CA LYS A 222 0.79 10.15 21.25
C LYS A 222 -0.18 10.30 20.07
N LYS A 223 -0.32 11.51 19.50
CA LYS A 223 -1.24 11.74 18.37
C LYS A 223 -0.72 11.09 17.09
N ALA A 224 0.60 11.15 16.86
CA ALA A 224 1.22 10.44 15.75
C ALA A 224 1.04 8.93 15.90
N MET A 225 1.30 8.38 17.09
CA MET A 225 1.11 6.96 17.37
C MET A 225 -0.33 6.50 17.15
N THR A 226 -1.33 7.27 17.59
CA THR A 226 -2.74 6.97 17.29
C THR A 226 -3.01 6.92 15.79
N GLY A 227 -2.50 7.90 15.02
CA GLY A 227 -2.63 7.90 13.56
C GLY A 227 -1.95 6.68 12.91
N ILE A 228 -0.75 6.31 13.36
CA ILE A 228 -0.04 5.13 12.84
C ILE A 228 -0.81 3.85 13.18
N THR A 229 -1.34 3.71 14.40
CA THR A 229 -2.09 2.52 14.82
C THR A 229 -3.38 2.36 14.02
N ILE A 230 -4.16 3.43 13.84
CA ILE A 230 -5.39 3.40 13.04
C ILE A 230 -5.05 3.03 11.59
N GLY A 231 -4.04 3.67 11.00
CA GLY A 231 -3.62 3.34 9.63
C GLY A 231 -3.06 1.92 9.50
N ALA A 232 -2.36 1.41 10.52
CA ALA A 232 -1.85 0.03 10.52
C ALA A 232 -2.97 -1.00 10.64
N PHE A 233 -4.06 -0.67 11.33
CA PHE A 233 -5.24 -1.53 11.42
C PHE A 233 -5.98 -1.61 10.08
N PHE A 234 -6.28 -0.47 9.45
CA PHE A 234 -7.01 -0.40 8.17
C PHE A 234 -6.14 -0.59 6.92
N GLY A 235 -4.83 -0.77 7.07
CA GLY A 235 -3.89 -0.87 5.97
C GLY A 235 -3.38 -2.30 5.79
N PRO A 236 -2.31 -2.69 6.48
CA PRO A 236 -1.75 -4.04 6.37
C PRO A 236 -2.59 -5.15 7.01
N PHE A 237 -3.50 -4.86 7.94
CA PHE A 237 -4.27 -5.89 8.66
C PHE A 237 -5.65 -6.17 8.06
N VAL A 238 -6.54 -5.16 8.01
CA VAL A 238 -7.90 -5.24 7.40
C VAL A 238 -7.82 -4.93 5.91
#